data_AF-A0AAJ1M0T9-F1
#
_entry.id   AF-A0AAJ1M0T9-F1
#
_cell.length_a   1.000
_cell.length_b   1.000
_cell.length_c   1.000
_cell.angle_alpha   90.00
_cell.angle_beta   90.00
_cell.angle_gamma   90.00
#
_symmetry.space_group_name_H-M   'P 1'
#
loop_
_entity.id
_entity.type
_entity.pdbx_description
1 polymer ?
#
loop_
_entity_poly.entity_id
_entity_poly.type
_entity_poly.pdbx_seq_one_letter_code
_entity_poly.pdbx_strand_id
1 'polypeptide(L)'
;MDTLSFRRALLIAAALITGVLAILGWPFPQIDSRYGPATGAWDKTVAAMHDWLAHDGWRQSGSSWLWGGVAVTAALGALSLNSKKKYRSAWTPLLNFAPGLLLVIAGPAIQIATGAPWSNYSSAGVSTTMLVIASLFLVATLIMLVFSYHSDKKRE
;
A
#
# COMPACT_ATOMS: atom_id res chain seq x y z
N MET A 1 9.44 -15.65 21.92
CA MET A 1 8.80 -14.42 21.44
C MET A 1 7.31 -14.68 21.37
N ASP A 2 6.46 -13.87 22.02
CA ASP A 2 5.01 -14.10 21.99
C ASP A 2 4.41 -13.69 20.64
N THR A 3 3.26 -14.25 20.30
CA THR A 3 2.62 -14.06 18.99
C THR A 3 2.23 -12.61 18.74
N LEU A 4 1.95 -11.84 19.79
CA LEU A 4 1.64 -10.41 19.71
C LEU A 4 2.88 -9.57 19.38
N SER A 5 4.02 -9.80 20.05
CA SER A 5 5.26 -9.08 19.74
C SER A 5 5.78 -9.42 18.35
N PHE A 6 5.57 -10.65 17.88
CA PHE A 6 5.91 -11.04 16.52
C PHE A 6 5.10 -10.31 15.46
N ARG A 7 3.77 -10.27 15.59
CA ARG A 7 2.90 -9.51 14.66
C ARG A 7 3.27 -8.03 14.64
N ARG A 8 3.57 -7.45 15.81
CA ARG A 8 4.01 -6.07 15.91
C ARG A 8 5.34 -5.84 15.20
N ALA A 9 6.33 -6.69 15.44
CA ALA A 9 7.64 -6.58 14.79
C ALA A 9 7.51 -6.65 13.26
N LEU A 10 6.67 -7.55 12.75
CA LEU A 10 6.38 -7.63 11.32
C LEU A 10 5.74 -6.36 10.75
N LEU A 11 4.76 -5.77 11.45
CA LEU A 11 4.12 -4.53 11.01
C LEU A 11 5.08 -3.33 11.04
N ILE A 12 5.96 -3.26 12.04
CA ILE A 12 7.00 -2.23 12.12
C ILE A 12 8.00 -2.41 10.97
N ALA A 13 8.47 -3.63 10.73
CA ALA A 13 9.37 -3.94 9.63
C ALA A 13 8.73 -3.58 8.27
N ALA A 14 7.46 -3.97 8.07
CA ALA A 14 6.71 -3.62 6.87
C ALA A 14 6.61 -2.10 6.70
N ALA A 15 6.22 -1.37 7.76
CA ALA A 15 6.10 0.09 7.71
C ALA A 15 7.42 0.79 7.35
N LEU A 16 8.54 0.33 7.91
CA LEU A 16 9.87 0.88 7.63
C LEU A 16 10.29 0.58 6.19
N ILE A 17 10.18 -0.67 5.75
CA ILE A 17 10.57 -1.09 4.40
C ILE A 17 9.73 -0.33 3.37
N THR A 18 8.40 -0.35 3.49
CA THR A 18 7.54 0.31 2.52
C THR A 18 7.61 1.84 2.63
N GLY A 19 7.92 2.39 3.80
CA GLY A 19 8.21 3.81 3.97
C GLY A 19 9.44 4.23 3.16
N VAL A 20 10.53 3.47 3.25
CA VAL A 20 11.74 3.70 2.43
C VAL A 20 11.43 3.57 0.94
N LEU A 21 10.71 2.52 0.53
CA LEU A 21 10.30 2.35 -0.88
C LEU A 21 9.42 3.49 -1.38
N ALA A 22 8.58 4.07 -0.53
CA ALA A 22 7.76 5.22 -0.86
C ALA A 22 8.59 6.47 -1.12
N ILE A 23 9.56 6.74 -0.23
CA ILE A 23 10.48 7.89 -0.32
C ILE A 23 11.33 7.79 -1.59
N LEU A 24 11.88 6.61 -1.86
CA LEU A 24 12.72 6.37 -3.04
C LEU A 24 11.92 6.25 -4.34
N GLY A 25 10.58 6.19 -4.26
CA GLY A 25 9.71 5.99 -5.41
C GLY A 25 9.98 4.68 -6.15
N TRP A 26 10.34 3.63 -5.42
CA TRP A 26 10.76 2.35 -5.97
C TRP A 26 9.67 1.76 -6.90
N PRO A 27 10.03 1.28 -8.10
CA PRO A 27 9.06 0.76 -9.05
C PRO A 27 8.28 -0.43 -8.47
N PHE A 28 6.96 -0.39 -8.63
CA PHE A 28 6.11 -1.48 -8.15
C PHE A 28 6.22 -2.69 -9.09
N PRO A 29 6.42 -3.92 -8.58
CA PRO A 29 6.46 -5.12 -9.40
C PRO A 29 5.19 -5.26 -10.26
N GLN A 30 5.37 -5.47 -11.55
CA GLN A 30 4.25 -5.71 -12.47
C GLN A 30 3.78 -7.15 -12.31
N ILE A 31 2.47 -7.35 -12.48
CA ILE A 31 1.86 -8.68 -12.47
C ILE A 31 1.28 -8.89 -13.87
N ASP A 32 1.48 -10.08 -14.44
CA ASP A 32 0.90 -10.40 -15.72
C ASP A 32 -0.62 -10.38 -15.64
N SER A 33 -1.26 -9.74 -16.62
CA SER A 33 -2.70 -9.81 -16.76
C SER A 33 -3.10 -11.21 -17.18
N ARG A 34 -4.05 -11.82 -16.44
CA ARG A 34 -4.64 -13.12 -16.79
C ARG A 34 -5.37 -13.12 -18.14
N TYR A 35 -5.71 -11.92 -18.64
CA TYR A 35 -6.48 -11.73 -19.88
C TYR A 35 -5.70 -11.01 -20.98
N GLY A 36 -4.39 -10.84 -20.81
CA GLY A 36 -3.50 -10.24 -21.83
C GLY A 36 -2.46 -11.24 -22.33
N PRO A 37 -1.79 -10.97 -23.46
CA PRO A 37 -0.62 -11.74 -23.85
C PRO A 37 0.41 -11.69 -22.71
N ALA A 38 0.91 -12.86 -22.30
CA ALA A 38 1.96 -13.02 -21.28
C ALA A 38 3.23 -12.31 -21.77
N THR A 39 3.28 -11.02 -21.51
CA THR A 39 4.32 -10.10 -21.99
C THR A 39 5.16 -9.78 -20.78
N GLY A 40 6.00 -10.75 -20.42
CA GLY A 40 7.06 -10.68 -19.40
C GLY A 40 6.85 -9.63 -18.32
N ALA A 41 5.96 -9.87 -17.35
CA ALA A 41 5.82 -8.99 -16.18
C ALA A 41 7.15 -8.78 -15.45
N TRP A 42 8.01 -9.80 -15.46
CA TRP A 42 9.38 -9.69 -14.98
C TRP A 42 10.20 -8.71 -15.81
N ASP A 43 10.19 -8.83 -17.13
CA ASP A 43 10.93 -7.92 -18.03
C ASP A 43 10.48 -6.46 -17.86
N LYS A 44 9.18 -6.23 -17.71
CA LYS A 44 8.63 -4.90 -17.41
C LYS A 44 9.07 -4.36 -16.05
N THR A 45 9.16 -5.24 -15.05
CA THR A 45 9.63 -4.87 -13.71
C THR A 45 11.12 -4.52 -13.75
N VAL A 46 11.93 -5.33 -14.44
CA VAL A 46 13.37 -5.10 -14.63
C VAL A 46 13.62 -3.82 -15.43
N ALA A 47 12.85 -3.58 -16.50
CA ALA A 47 12.92 -2.33 -17.25
C ALA A 47 12.63 -1.11 -16.36
N ALA A 48 11.58 -1.17 -15.53
CA ALA A 48 11.27 -0.09 -14.59
C ALA A 48 12.38 0.13 -13.53
N MET A 49 13.07 -0.94 -13.11
CA MET A 49 14.25 -0.83 -12.22
C MET A 49 15.44 -0.17 -12.93
N HIS A 50 15.68 -0.51 -14.20
CA HIS A 50 16.72 0.14 -15.01
C HIS A 50 16.41 1.62 -15.23
N ASP A 51 15.16 1.96 -15.56
CA ASP A 51 14.73 3.35 -15.72
C ASP A 51 14.89 4.15 -14.41
N TRP A 52 14.58 3.52 -13.26
CA TRP A 52 14.77 4.11 -11.93
C TRP A 52 16.25 4.39 -11.65
N LEU A 53 17.12 3.41 -11.88
CA LEU A 53 18.57 3.57 -11.74
C LEU A 53 19.15 4.63 -12.67
N ALA A 54 18.62 4.74 -13.89
CA ALA A 54 19.09 5.69 -14.90
C ALA A 54 18.78 7.15 -14.56
N HIS A 55 17.83 7.42 -13.65
CA HIS A 55 17.44 8.77 -13.22
C HIS A 55 17.70 8.98 -11.72
N ASP A 56 18.89 8.57 -11.26
CA ASP A 56 19.43 8.70 -9.91
C ASP A 56 18.78 7.82 -8.84
N GLY A 57 17.57 7.31 -9.05
CA GLY A 57 16.88 6.39 -8.14
C GLY A 57 16.14 7.06 -6.97
N TRP A 58 15.78 8.34 -7.08
CA TRP A 58 15.10 9.06 -5.97
C TRP A 58 13.89 9.86 -6.43
N ARG A 59 13.45 9.71 -7.69
CA ARG A 59 12.28 10.45 -8.18
C ARG A 59 11.01 9.79 -7.66
N GLN A 60 10.18 10.62 -7.04
CA GLN A 60 8.85 10.21 -6.62
C GLN A 60 8.08 9.72 -7.84
N SER A 61 7.36 8.61 -7.73
CA SER A 61 6.53 8.07 -8.80
C SER A 61 5.16 7.68 -8.24
N GLY A 62 4.23 7.30 -9.10
CA GLY A 62 2.91 6.84 -8.67
C GLY A 62 2.98 5.66 -7.70
N SER A 63 4.05 4.85 -7.74
CA SER A 63 4.28 3.79 -6.76
C SER A 63 4.52 4.32 -5.34
N SER A 64 5.02 5.56 -5.19
CA SER A 64 5.20 6.20 -3.89
C SER A 64 3.89 6.29 -3.11
N TRP A 65 2.75 6.52 -3.79
CA TRP A 65 1.45 6.53 -3.13
C TRP A 65 1.04 5.16 -2.61
N LEU A 66 1.34 4.10 -3.38
CA LEU A 66 1.04 2.72 -2.98
C LEU A 66 1.90 2.30 -1.79
N TRP A 67 3.21 2.49 -1.89
CA TRP A 67 4.14 2.19 -0.80
C TRP A 67 3.85 3.02 0.45
N GLY A 68 3.51 4.31 0.28
CA GLY A 68 3.16 5.20 1.37
C GLY A 68 1.87 4.77 2.06
N GLY A 69 0.84 4.37 1.31
CA GLY A 69 -0.39 3.84 1.87
C GLY A 69 -0.17 2.57 2.69
N VAL A 70 0.64 1.64 2.19
CA VAL A 70 1.05 0.44 2.94
C VAL A 70 1.80 0.81 4.21
N ALA A 71 2.75 1.75 4.12
CA ALA A 71 3.55 2.17 5.26
C ALA A 71 2.69 2.76 6.39
N VAL A 72 1.77 3.66 6.03
CA VAL A 72 0.87 4.33 6.98
C VAL A 72 -0.06 3.31 7.65
N THR A 73 -0.68 2.42 6.87
CA THR A 73 -1.55 1.37 7.42
C THR A 73 -0.79 0.42 8.35
N ALA A 74 0.42 0.00 7.97
CA ALA A 74 1.25 -0.88 8.79
C ALA A 74 1.68 -0.19 10.10
N ALA A 75 2.08 1.09 10.04
CA ALA A 75 2.46 1.87 11.22
C ALA A 75 1.29 2.04 12.20
N LEU A 76 0.11 2.46 11.71
CA LEU A 76 -1.09 2.61 12.54
C LEU A 76 -1.55 1.26 13.09
N GLY A 77 -1.47 0.19 12.29
CA GLY A 77 -1.69 -1.17 12.74
C GLY A 77 -0.78 -1.54 13.91
N ALA A 78 0.53 -1.30 13.81
CA ALA A 78 1.48 -1.56 14.88
C ALA A 78 1.19 -0.75 16.15
N LEU A 79 0.83 0.52 16.01
CA LEU A 79 0.45 1.40 17.13
C LEU A 79 -0.82 0.89 17.83
N SER A 80 -1.83 0.49 17.06
CA SER A 80 -3.08 -0.04 17.61
C SER A 80 -2.87 -1.34 18.39
N LEU A 81 -1.87 -2.15 18.01
CA LEU A 81 -1.47 -3.34 18.76
C LEU A 81 -0.92 -3.00 20.16
N ASN A 82 -0.36 -1.80 20.33
CA ASN A 82 0.18 -1.30 21.59
C ASN A 82 -0.89 -0.65 22.49
N SER A 83 -2.02 -0.23 21.91
CA SER A 83 -3.13 0.36 22.66
C SER A 83 -3.81 -0.68 23.57
N LYS A 84 -4.07 -0.29 24.82
CA LYS A 84 -4.79 -1.15 25.78
C LYS A 84 -6.16 -1.53 25.20
N LYS A 85 -6.61 -2.76 25.46
CA LYS A 85 -7.85 -3.34 24.92
C LYS A 85 -9.10 -2.47 25.20
N LYS A 86 -9.11 -1.71 26.31
CA LYS A 86 -10.16 -0.75 26.70
C LYS A 86 -10.33 0.44 25.73
N TYR A 87 -9.28 0.79 24.97
CA TYR A 87 -9.31 1.89 24.00
C TYR A 87 -9.53 1.43 22.56
N ARG A 88 -9.72 0.12 22.33
CA ARG A 88 -10.06 -0.40 21.00
C ARG A 88 -11.58 -0.45 20.86
N SER A 89 -12.11 0.31 19.91
CA SER A 89 -13.51 0.30 19.50
C SER A 89 -13.66 -0.36 18.13
N ALA A 90 -14.91 -0.64 17.71
CA ALA A 90 -15.23 -1.04 16.34
C ALA A 90 -14.63 -0.11 15.25
N TRP A 91 -14.33 1.15 15.58
CA TRP A 91 -13.76 2.15 14.66
C TRP A 91 -12.23 2.14 14.59
N THR A 92 -11.52 1.49 15.53
CA THR A 92 -10.05 1.42 15.51
C THR A 92 -9.47 0.89 14.20
N PRO A 93 -10.01 -0.17 13.57
CA PRO A 93 -9.55 -0.61 12.25
C PRO A 93 -9.79 0.46 11.19
N LEU A 94 -10.94 1.14 11.19
CA LEU A 94 -11.17 2.23 10.22
C LEU A 94 -10.09 3.29 10.34
N LEU A 95 -9.77 3.72 11.57
CA LEU A 95 -8.74 4.71 11.82
C LEU A 95 -7.33 4.25 11.39
N ASN A 96 -7.06 2.94 11.43
CA ASN A 96 -5.78 2.39 10.97
C ASN A 96 -5.69 2.30 9.44
N PHE A 97 -6.77 1.90 8.78
CA PHE A 97 -6.76 1.59 7.34
C PHE A 97 -7.15 2.80 6.47
N ALA A 98 -8.06 3.66 6.95
CA ALA A 98 -8.57 4.79 6.18
C ALA A 98 -7.48 5.75 5.71
N PRO A 99 -6.47 6.13 6.52
CA PRO A 99 -5.40 7.01 6.04
C PRO A 99 -4.57 6.39 4.92
N GLY A 100 -4.24 5.09 5.01
CA GLY A 100 -3.52 4.40 3.95
C GLY A 100 -4.37 4.20 2.69
N LEU A 101 -5.65 3.87 2.85
CA LEU A 101 -6.60 3.77 1.74
C LEU A 101 -6.77 5.12 1.02
N LEU A 102 -6.83 6.21 1.77
CA LEU A 102 -6.89 7.56 1.22
C LEU A 102 -5.65 7.86 0.37
N LEU A 103 -4.45 7.49 0.82
CA LEU A 103 -3.23 7.66 0.02
C LEU A 103 -3.25 6.82 -1.26
N VAL A 104 -3.69 5.56 -1.19
CA VAL A 104 -3.74 4.64 -2.34
C VAL A 104 -4.76 5.08 -3.39
N ILE A 105 -5.83 5.78 -3.01
CA ILE A 105 -6.87 6.24 -3.94
C ILE A 105 -6.63 7.69 -4.35
N ALA A 106 -6.54 8.61 -3.38
CA ALA A 106 -6.48 10.04 -3.64
C ALA A 106 -5.12 10.45 -4.23
N GLY A 107 -4.01 9.85 -3.81
CA GLY A 107 -2.69 10.17 -4.34
C GLY A 107 -2.62 9.98 -5.86
N PRO A 108 -2.92 8.76 -6.36
CA PRO A 108 -3.02 8.50 -7.79
C PRO A 108 -4.07 9.34 -8.51
N ALA A 109 -5.25 9.56 -7.91
CA ALA A 109 -6.29 10.38 -8.51
C ALA A 109 -5.82 11.84 -8.70
N ILE A 110 -5.14 12.42 -7.71
CA ILE A 110 -4.55 13.76 -7.79
C ILE A 110 -3.47 13.80 -8.87
N GLN A 111 -2.58 12.80 -8.91
CA GLN A 111 -1.52 12.73 -9.92
C GLN A 111 -2.08 12.64 -11.35
N ILE A 112 -3.15 11.87 -11.55
CA ILE A 112 -3.86 11.80 -12.83
C ILE A 112 -4.54 13.14 -13.15
N ALA A 113 -5.23 13.73 -12.17
CA ALA A 113 -5.97 14.99 -12.35
C ALA A 113 -5.04 16.18 -12.67
N THR A 114 -3.81 16.18 -12.18
CA THR A 114 -2.79 17.19 -12.50
C THR A 114 -2.05 16.92 -13.80
N GLY A 115 -2.36 15.81 -14.51
CA GLY A 115 -1.66 15.39 -15.72
C GLY A 115 -0.21 14.97 -15.47
N ALA A 116 0.16 14.72 -14.21
CA ALA A 116 1.49 14.27 -13.87
C ALA A 116 1.69 12.82 -14.33
N PRO A 117 2.83 12.50 -14.96
CA PRO A 117 3.08 11.14 -15.44
C PRO A 117 3.14 10.18 -14.26
N TRP A 118 2.61 8.97 -14.45
CA TRP A 118 2.62 7.93 -13.41
C TRP A 118 4.04 7.54 -13.02
N SER A 119 4.90 7.36 -14.03
CA SER A 119 6.32 7.15 -13.85
C SER A 119 7.06 8.42 -14.28
N ASN A 120 7.90 8.95 -13.39
CA ASN A 120 8.85 10.02 -13.75
C ASN A 120 10.09 9.47 -14.49
N TYR A 121 10.07 8.17 -14.81
CA TYR A 121 11.18 7.43 -15.42
C TYR A 121 10.88 6.98 -16.86
N SER A 122 9.60 6.82 -17.21
CA SER A 122 9.16 6.47 -18.57
C SER A 122 7.69 6.80 -18.80
N SER A 123 7.28 6.97 -20.06
CA SER A 123 5.91 7.35 -20.46
C SER A 123 4.86 6.23 -20.27
N ALA A 124 5.18 5.21 -19.48
CA ALA A 124 4.27 4.11 -19.20
C ALA A 124 3.01 4.62 -18.49
N GLY A 125 1.85 4.33 -19.08
CA GLY A 125 0.54 4.68 -18.52
C GLY A 125 0.25 3.96 -17.19
N VAL A 126 -0.86 4.32 -16.55
CA VAL A 126 -1.33 3.70 -15.31
C VAL A 126 -1.53 2.20 -15.53
N SER A 127 -0.76 1.38 -14.81
CA SER A 127 -0.79 -0.08 -14.96
C SER A 127 -2.06 -0.69 -14.34
N THR A 128 -2.64 -1.71 -14.99
CA THR A 128 -3.73 -2.53 -14.45
C THR A 128 -3.39 -3.09 -13.05
N THR A 129 -2.11 -3.32 -12.78
CA THR A 129 -1.58 -3.74 -11.46
C THR A 129 -1.96 -2.77 -10.35
N MET A 130 -1.96 -1.46 -10.63
CA MET A 130 -2.33 -0.42 -9.66
C MET A 130 -3.83 -0.50 -9.29
N LEU A 131 -4.71 -0.71 -10.26
CA LEU A 131 -6.15 -0.88 -10.01
C LEU A 131 -6.43 -2.14 -9.18
N VAL A 132 -5.70 -3.22 -9.44
CA VAL A 132 -5.80 -4.46 -8.66
C VAL A 132 -5.35 -4.22 -7.22
N ILE A 133 -4.22 -3.55 -6.99
CA ILE A 133 -3.72 -3.26 -5.65
C ILE A 133 -4.66 -2.35 -4.88
N ALA A 134 -5.13 -1.26 -5.49
CA ALA A 134 -6.09 -0.36 -4.88
C ALA A 134 -7.38 -1.11 -4.48
N SER A 135 -7.84 -2.00 -5.35
CA SER A 135 -9.01 -2.85 -5.12
C SER A 135 -8.77 -3.86 -3.99
N LEU A 136 -7.59 -4.50 -3.93
CA LEU A 136 -7.21 -5.38 -2.83
C LEU A 136 -7.12 -4.64 -1.50
N PHE A 137 -6.58 -3.41 -1.50
CA PHE A 137 -6.52 -2.55 -0.32
C PHE A 137 -7.92 -2.21 0.19
N LEU A 138 -8.83 -1.88 -0.73
CA LEU A 138 -10.22 -1.60 -0.42
C LEU A 138 -10.92 -2.84 0.18
N VAL A 139 -10.78 -4.01 -0.47
CA VAL A 139 -11.37 -5.27 0.00
C VAL A 139 -10.82 -5.67 1.37
N ALA A 140 -9.51 -5.60 1.59
CA ALA A 140 -8.89 -5.89 2.87
C ALA A 140 -9.42 -4.96 3.98
N THR A 141 -9.58 -3.67 3.67
CA THR A 141 -10.15 -2.69 4.59
C THR A 141 -11.61 -3.05 4.94
N LEU A 142 -12.44 -3.36 3.94
CA LEU A 142 -13.83 -3.76 4.15
C LEU A 142 -13.97 -5.03 4.99
N ILE A 143 -13.17 -6.06 4.69
CA ILE A 143 -13.14 -7.30 5.48
C ILE A 143 -12.80 -7.01 6.94
N MET A 144 -11.75 -6.22 7.18
CA MET A 144 -11.33 -5.85 8.54
C MET A 144 -12.42 -5.07 9.29
N LEU A 145 -13.15 -4.18 8.61
CA LEU A 145 -14.27 -3.44 9.19
C LEU A 145 -15.42 -4.38 9.59
N VAL A 146 -15.80 -5.30 8.70
CA VAL A 146 -16.88 -6.28 8.96
C VAL A 146 -16.55 -7.17 10.16
N PHE A 147 -15.32 -7.71 10.20
CA PHE A 147 -14.87 -8.54 11.32
C PHE A 147 -14.85 -7.77 12.65
N SER A 148 -14.44 -6.51 12.61
CA SER A 148 -14.33 -5.69 13.82
C SER A 148 -15.69 -5.30 14.36
N TYR A 149 -16.63 -4.91 13.49
CA TYR A 149 -18.03 -4.66 13.84
C TYR A 149 -18.69 -5.89 14.48
N HIS A 150 -18.48 -7.08 13.89
CA HIS A 150 -19.03 -8.33 14.44
C HIS A 150 -18.38 -8.75 15.77
N SER A 151 -17.11 -8.38 15.99
CA SER A 151 -16.39 -8.69 17.23
C SER A 151 -16.82 -7.81 18.41
N ASP A 152 -17.28 -6.58 18.14
CA ASP A 152 -17.76 -5.64 19.16
C ASP A 152 -19.18 -6.00 19.60
N LYS A 153 -20.06 -6.36 18.65
CA LYS A 153 -21.43 -6.83 18.93
C LYS A 153 -21.50 -8.09 19.81
N LYS A 154 -20.44 -8.91 19.85
CA LYS A 154 -20.35 -10.10 20.72
C LYS A 154 -19.87 -9.80 22.14
N ARG A 155 -19.47 -8.55 22.42
CA ARG A 155 -18.98 -8.11 23.75
C ARG A 155 -20.03 -7.32 24.54
N GLU A 156 -21.10 -6.91 23.89
CA GLU A 156 -22.34 -6.40 24.49
C GLU A 156 -23.27 -7.57 24.82
#